data_AF-A0AAJ0D9L1-F1
#
_entry.id   AF-A0AAJ0D9L1-F1
#
_cell.length_a   1.000
_cell.length_b   1.000
_cell.length_c   1.000
_cell.angle_alpha   90.00
_cell.angle_beta   90.00
_cell.angle_gamma   90.00
#
_symmetry.space_group_name_H-M   'P 1'
#
loop_
_entity.id
_entity.type
_entity.pdbx_description
1 polymer ?
#
loop_
_entity_poly.entity_id
_entity_poly.type
_entity_poly.pdbx_seq_one_letter_code
_entity_poly.pdbx_strand_id
1 'polypeptide(L)'
;MDHLPVPANPTLGVLKIPYLCTSLYDGASFAGYPARHGWELSVRRGSDVVPVEGSSGETARTTDSERVMTQNGEPATKEAAAEFLQTWLYFGLLSETLGSLWQPDMQLQFFVEDADGNKWLSTQVFEDIVVRWADKMAEIPIDTTPAEYREVILEESERFQKILELIQSVVLFTRHIEDTPLGPEQTLALMAMGLTLTTTCWTIYRHHFDGRNPEHLSSFEVGKSITRPYLEDHMRRMNWCPSDILRIMATSSSTVMWYYANLQPPRADKNQGVH
;
A
#
# COMPACT_ATOMS: atom_id res chain seq x y z
N MET A 1 7.48 6.55 -7.64
CA MET A 1 7.91 5.36 -6.87
C MET A 1 9.23 4.89 -7.42
N ASP A 2 10.29 5.31 -6.75
CA ASP A 2 11.66 5.08 -7.15
C ASP A 2 12.18 3.72 -6.67
N HIS A 3 11.56 3.14 -5.62
CA HIS A 3 11.98 1.85 -5.05
C HIS A 3 11.30 0.62 -5.70
N LEU A 4 10.40 0.82 -6.67
CA LEU A 4 9.81 -0.28 -7.42
C LEU A 4 10.84 -0.82 -8.41
N PRO A 5 11.04 -2.15 -8.50
CA PRO A 5 11.99 -2.71 -9.44
C PRO A 5 11.54 -2.43 -10.87
N VAL A 6 12.47 -1.97 -11.69
CA VAL A 6 12.29 -1.77 -13.13
C VAL A 6 13.39 -2.49 -13.91
N PRO A 7 13.09 -3.07 -15.08
CA PRO A 7 14.12 -3.62 -15.95
C PRO A 7 14.98 -2.50 -16.54
N ALA A 8 16.13 -2.87 -17.13
CA ALA A 8 17.08 -1.90 -17.69
C ALA A 8 16.47 -0.98 -18.78
N ASN A 9 15.47 -1.47 -19.52
CA ASN A 9 14.78 -0.72 -20.58
C ASN A 9 13.25 -0.75 -20.33
N PRO A 10 12.75 0.04 -19.37
CA PRO A 10 11.35 -0.04 -18.95
C PRO A 10 10.40 0.57 -19.98
N THR A 11 9.25 -0.06 -20.22
CA THR A 11 8.19 0.43 -21.12
C THR A 11 7.31 1.50 -20.49
N LEU A 12 6.99 1.38 -19.19
CA LEU A 12 6.22 2.37 -18.43
C LEU A 12 7.10 3.43 -17.77
N GLY A 13 8.34 3.07 -17.45
CA GLY A 13 9.26 3.93 -16.72
C GLY A 13 8.95 3.98 -15.23
N VAL A 14 9.32 5.09 -14.58
CA VAL A 14 9.06 5.29 -13.15
C VAL A 14 7.59 5.62 -12.92
N LEU A 15 6.94 4.89 -12.01
CA LEU A 15 5.55 5.16 -11.62
C LEU A 15 5.45 6.55 -10.99
N LYS A 16 4.78 7.48 -11.69
CA LYS A 16 4.45 8.80 -11.16
C LYS A 16 3.15 8.73 -10.39
N ILE A 17 3.16 9.16 -9.13
CA ILE A 17 1.99 9.14 -8.25
C ILE A 17 1.69 10.56 -7.81
N PRO A 18 0.48 11.06 -8.04
CA PRO A 18 0.07 12.35 -7.51
C PRO A 18 0.23 12.41 -5.98
N TYR A 19 0.83 13.49 -5.49
CA TYR A 19 0.81 13.82 -4.07
C TYR A 19 -0.48 14.59 -3.78
N LEU A 20 -1.42 13.92 -3.09
CA LEU A 20 -2.77 14.38 -2.81
C LEU A 20 -2.90 15.03 -1.42
N CYS A 21 -1.99 14.72 -0.49
CA CYS A 21 -2.04 15.21 0.89
C CYS A 21 -2.01 16.75 0.98
N THR A 22 -2.93 17.36 1.73
CA THR A 22 -2.85 18.80 2.11
C THR A 22 -2.40 19.01 3.55
N SER A 23 -2.34 17.94 4.33
CA SER A 23 -1.91 17.93 5.74
C SER A 23 -0.85 16.86 5.98
N LEU A 24 -0.06 17.06 7.05
CA LEU A 24 0.87 16.07 7.56
C LEU A 24 0.13 15.04 8.41
N TYR A 25 0.59 13.80 8.40
CA TYR A 25 0.14 12.80 9.35
C TYR A 25 0.46 13.25 10.78
N ASP A 26 -0.50 13.09 11.70
CA ASP A 26 -0.42 13.65 13.06
C ASP A 26 0.56 12.93 14.00
N GLY A 27 1.10 11.78 13.56
CA GLY A 27 2.06 10.98 14.32
C GLY A 27 1.43 10.19 15.48
N ALA A 28 0.10 10.26 15.66
CA ALA A 28 -0.61 9.49 16.66
C ALA A 28 -1.02 8.11 16.09
N SER A 29 -1.82 7.34 16.83
CA SER A 29 -2.12 5.94 16.47
C SER A 29 -2.78 5.80 15.11
N PHE A 30 -2.33 4.79 14.34
CA PHE A 30 -2.87 4.47 13.02
C PHE A 30 -4.38 4.25 13.03
N ALA A 31 -4.87 3.36 13.91
CA ALA A 31 -6.29 2.98 13.95
C ALA A 31 -7.22 4.13 14.38
N GLY A 32 -6.73 5.06 15.20
CA GLY A 32 -7.53 6.19 15.69
C GLY A 32 -7.56 7.38 14.74
N TYR A 33 -6.73 7.40 13.69
CA TYR A 33 -6.59 8.55 12.80
C TYR A 33 -7.90 9.01 12.17
N PRO A 34 -8.78 8.12 11.64
CA PRO A 34 -10.05 8.55 11.05
C PRO A 34 -10.92 9.33 12.03
N ALA A 35 -11.15 8.77 13.22
CA ALA A 35 -12.00 9.37 14.25
C ALA A 35 -11.48 10.74 14.69
N ARG A 36 -10.15 10.90 14.84
CA ARG A 36 -9.53 12.18 15.20
C ARG A 36 -9.73 13.28 14.15
N HIS A 37 -9.91 12.88 12.89
CA HIS A 37 -10.09 13.80 11.76
C HIS A 37 -11.53 13.84 11.26
N GLY A 38 -12.47 13.30 12.05
CA GLY A 38 -13.90 13.31 11.74
C GLY A 38 -14.29 12.39 10.58
N TRP A 39 -13.44 11.41 10.23
CA TRP A 39 -13.72 10.47 9.15
C TRP A 39 -14.39 9.20 9.64
N GLU A 40 -15.46 8.80 8.96
CA GLU A 40 -16.18 7.57 9.23
C GLU A 40 -16.36 6.75 7.94
N LEU A 41 -16.20 5.43 8.07
CA LEU A 41 -16.44 4.46 7.01
C LEU A 41 -17.71 3.69 7.35
N SER A 42 -18.74 3.80 6.51
CA SER A 42 -20.06 3.24 6.78
C SER A 42 -20.60 2.45 5.58
N VAL A 43 -21.51 1.53 5.88
CA VAL A 43 -22.29 0.81 4.87
C VAL A 43 -23.74 1.28 4.99
N ARG A 44 -24.25 1.89 3.93
CA ARG A 44 -25.64 2.31 3.80
C ARG A 44 -26.48 1.17 3.22
N ARG A 45 -27.60 0.87 3.87
CA ARG A 45 -28.63 -0.08 3.40
C ARG A 45 -29.97 0.64 3.38
N GLY A 46 -30.40 1.09 2.19
CA GLY A 46 -31.61 1.90 2.06
C GLY A 46 -31.48 3.27 2.76
N SER A 47 -32.35 3.53 3.75
CA SER A 47 -32.29 4.74 4.58
C SER A 47 -31.30 4.65 5.74
N ASP A 48 -30.87 3.44 6.10
CA ASP A 48 -30.12 3.21 7.33
C ASP A 48 -28.61 3.20 7.04
N VAL A 49 -27.85 3.93 7.86
CA VAL A 49 -26.38 4.00 7.80
C VAL A 49 -25.84 3.22 8.98
N VAL A 50 -25.09 2.14 8.73
CA VAL A 50 -24.48 1.31 9.77
C VAL A 50 -22.95 1.50 9.75
N PRO A 51 -22.32 1.84 10.88
CA PRO A 51 -20.87 1.94 10.98
C PRO A 51 -20.18 0.59 10.68
N VAL A 52 -19.02 0.62 10.00
CA VAL A 52 -18.17 -0.57 9.84
C VAL A 52 -17.30 -0.73 11.08
N GLU A 53 -17.88 -1.22 12.18
CA GLU A 53 -17.08 -1.60 13.34
C GLU A 53 -16.48 -3.00 13.12
N GLY A 54 -15.16 -3.08 12.95
CA GLY A 54 -14.25 -4.17 13.38
C GLY A 54 -14.59 -5.63 13.04
N SER A 55 -15.58 -5.92 12.20
CA SER A 55 -16.07 -7.28 11.98
C SER A 55 -15.17 -8.03 11.00
N SER A 56 -14.49 -9.02 11.56
CA SER A 56 -13.83 -10.13 10.89
C SER A 56 -14.67 -10.68 9.74
N GLY A 57 -14.26 -10.41 8.50
CA GLY A 57 -14.31 -11.32 7.36
C GLY A 57 -15.64 -11.92 6.90
N GLU A 58 -16.78 -11.66 7.53
CA GLU A 58 -18.04 -12.30 7.14
C GLU A 58 -18.74 -11.49 6.04
N THR A 59 -18.53 -12.00 4.82
CA THR A 59 -19.11 -11.60 3.56
C THR A 59 -20.64 -11.59 3.61
N ALA A 60 -21.24 -10.48 4.06
CA ALA A 60 -22.60 -10.14 3.65
C ALA A 60 -22.54 -9.60 2.21
N ARG A 61 -22.51 -10.52 1.24
CA ARG A 61 -22.81 -10.26 -0.18
C ARG A 61 -24.29 -9.90 -0.32
N THR A 62 -24.69 -8.72 0.12
CA THR A 62 -25.99 -8.13 -0.20
C THR A 62 -25.76 -7.06 -1.26
N THR A 63 -26.32 -7.25 -2.43
CA THR A 63 -26.13 -6.43 -3.64
C THR A 63 -26.64 -4.99 -3.53
N ASP A 64 -27.37 -4.64 -2.46
CA ASP A 64 -28.00 -3.32 -2.27
C ASP A 64 -27.31 -2.44 -1.20
N SER A 65 -26.09 -2.80 -0.76
CA SER A 65 -25.38 -2.03 0.26
C SER A 65 -24.37 -1.07 -0.38
N GLU A 66 -24.65 0.23 -0.28
CA GLU A 66 -23.76 1.31 -0.75
C GLU A 66 -22.70 1.58 0.32
N ARG A 67 -21.42 1.60 -0.06
CA ARG A 67 -20.33 1.95 0.86
C ARG A 67 -20.08 3.45 0.77
N VAL A 68 -20.05 4.13 1.92
CA VAL A 68 -19.95 5.60 1.98
C VAL A 68 -18.84 6.01 2.94
N MET A 69 -18.10 7.05 2.56
CA MET A 69 -17.17 7.75 3.44
C MET A 69 -17.76 9.12 3.78
N THR A 70 -17.76 9.46 5.06
CA THR A 70 -18.22 10.77 5.54
C THR A 70 -17.09 11.48 6.27
N GLN A 71 -17.12 12.82 6.20
CA GLN A 71 -16.25 13.69 6.98
C GLN A 71 -17.14 14.65 7.79
N ASN A 72 -17.04 14.61 9.11
CA ASN A 72 -17.86 15.36 10.05
C ASN A 72 -19.37 15.16 9.82
N GLY A 73 -19.78 13.94 9.47
CA GLY A 73 -21.18 13.57 9.23
C GLY A 73 -21.69 13.84 7.81
N GLU A 74 -20.92 14.54 6.96
CA GLU A 74 -21.30 14.85 5.58
C GLU A 74 -20.64 13.89 4.59
N PRO A 75 -21.30 13.53 3.46
CA PRO A 75 -20.67 12.73 2.41
C PRO A 75 -19.38 13.38 1.88
N ALA A 76 -18.28 12.63 1.89
CA ALA A 76 -17.01 13.14 1.42
C ALA A 76 -16.96 13.18 -0.11
N THR A 77 -16.29 14.20 -0.67
CA THR A 77 -15.93 14.18 -2.10
C THR A 77 -14.87 13.13 -2.36
N LYS A 78 -14.75 12.71 -3.62
CA LYS A 78 -13.72 11.75 -4.05
C LYS A 78 -12.31 12.26 -3.74
N GLU A 79 -12.08 13.54 -4.00
CA GLU A 79 -10.78 14.20 -3.81
C GLU A 79 -10.42 14.26 -2.33
N ALA A 80 -11.38 14.65 -1.46
CA ALA A 80 -11.16 14.71 -0.02
C ALA A 80 -10.89 13.30 0.55
N ALA A 81 -11.64 12.28 0.09
CA ALA A 81 -11.42 10.90 0.51
C ALA A 81 -10.05 10.38 0.02
N ALA A 82 -9.64 10.72 -1.21
CA ALA A 82 -8.35 10.30 -1.76
C ALA A 82 -7.17 10.94 -0.99
N GLU A 83 -7.28 12.22 -0.68
CA GLU A 83 -6.34 12.93 0.19
C GLU A 83 -6.22 12.24 1.55
N PHE A 84 -7.36 12.07 2.23
CA PHE A 84 -7.42 11.46 3.55
C PHE A 84 -6.81 10.07 3.55
N LEU A 85 -7.18 9.22 2.59
CA LEU A 85 -6.67 7.86 2.49
C LEU A 85 -5.18 7.83 2.17
N GLN A 86 -4.66 8.75 1.35
CA GLN A 86 -3.22 8.82 1.12
C GLN A 86 -2.49 9.25 2.40
N THR A 87 -2.97 10.28 3.11
CA THR A 87 -2.35 10.70 4.38
C THR A 87 -2.39 9.58 5.42
N TRP A 88 -3.54 8.92 5.57
CA TRP A 88 -3.74 7.87 6.56
C TRP A 88 -3.02 6.58 6.20
N LEU A 89 -3.35 5.96 5.07
CA LEU A 89 -2.86 4.62 4.75
C LEU A 89 -1.39 4.63 4.35
N TYR A 90 -0.91 5.70 3.72
CA TYR A 90 0.48 5.79 3.28
C TYR A 90 1.37 6.29 4.42
N PHE A 91 1.17 7.53 4.88
CA PHE A 91 2.05 8.14 5.87
C PHE A 91 1.77 7.64 7.29
N GLY A 92 0.55 7.23 7.60
CA GLY A 92 0.27 6.52 8.85
C GLY A 92 0.95 5.16 8.92
N LEU A 93 1.01 4.39 7.82
CA LEU A 93 1.73 3.11 7.80
C LEU A 93 3.23 3.33 8.08
N LEU A 94 3.82 4.35 7.45
CA LEU A 94 5.22 4.72 7.72
C LEU A 94 5.42 5.14 9.17
N SER A 95 4.57 6.03 9.69
CA SER A 95 4.64 6.52 11.07
C SER A 95 4.58 5.40 12.09
N GLU A 96 3.62 4.49 11.93
CA GLU A 96 3.40 3.39 12.87
C GLU A 96 4.49 2.33 12.77
N THR A 97 5.01 2.05 11.57
CA THR A 97 6.09 1.06 11.37
C THR A 97 7.44 1.55 11.87
N LEU A 98 7.76 2.82 11.61
CA LEU A 98 9.05 3.41 11.96
C LEU A 98 9.08 3.90 13.43
N GLY A 99 7.90 4.05 14.04
CA GLY A 99 7.74 4.47 15.43
C GLY A 99 8.49 5.77 15.70
N SER A 100 9.33 5.79 16.74
CA SER A 100 10.09 7.00 17.11
C SER A 100 11.15 7.44 16.08
N LEU A 101 11.42 6.65 15.03
CA LEU A 101 12.26 7.10 13.92
C LEU A 101 11.51 8.08 13.00
N TRP A 102 10.18 7.99 12.95
CA TRP A 102 9.35 8.88 12.15
C TRP A 102 9.15 10.22 12.86
N GLN A 103 9.24 11.30 12.09
CA GLN A 103 8.83 12.63 12.50
C GLN A 103 7.86 13.17 11.42
N PRO A 104 6.79 13.91 11.79
CA PRO A 104 5.78 14.36 10.82
C PRO A 104 6.33 15.14 9.62
N ASP A 105 7.40 15.90 9.81
CA ASP A 105 8.10 16.65 8.77
C ASP A 105 8.83 15.75 7.75
N MET A 106 9.14 14.50 8.10
CA MET A 106 9.72 13.53 7.15
C MET A 106 8.79 13.24 5.97
N GLN A 107 7.47 13.40 6.13
CA GLN A 107 6.52 13.31 5.02
C GLN A 107 6.86 14.27 3.87
N LEU A 108 7.40 15.45 4.17
CA LEU A 108 7.80 16.43 3.16
C LEU A 108 8.95 15.96 2.28
N GLN A 109 9.74 14.97 2.73
CA GLN A 109 10.81 14.38 1.93
C GLN A 109 10.28 13.47 0.81
N PHE A 110 9.01 13.07 0.88
CA PHE A 110 8.33 12.30 -0.17
C PHE A 110 7.64 13.20 -1.20
N PHE A 111 7.69 14.52 -1.01
CA PHE A 111 7.05 15.50 -1.89
C PHE A 111 8.03 16.03 -2.93
N VAL A 112 7.63 15.99 -4.20
CA VAL A 112 8.35 16.61 -5.31
C VAL A 112 7.38 17.45 -6.14
N GLU A 113 7.79 18.64 -6.51
CA GLU A 113 7.06 19.50 -7.46
C GLU A 113 7.85 19.59 -8.76
N ASP A 114 7.21 19.35 -9.90
CA ASP A 114 7.84 19.51 -11.21
C ASP A 114 7.76 20.97 -11.71
N ALA A 115 8.40 21.24 -12.85
CA ALA A 115 8.45 22.59 -13.43
C ALA A 115 7.07 23.15 -13.82
N ASP A 116 6.08 22.28 -14.00
CA ASP A 116 4.71 22.65 -14.36
C ASP A 116 3.83 22.84 -13.09
N GLY A 117 4.40 22.70 -11.90
CA GLY A 117 3.70 22.81 -10.61
C GLY A 117 2.93 21.55 -10.22
N ASN A 118 3.11 20.43 -10.93
CA ASN A 118 2.46 19.18 -10.55
C ASN A 118 3.19 18.55 -9.36
N LYS A 119 2.41 18.03 -8.42
CA LYS A 119 2.87 17.48 -7.16
C LYS A 119 2.91 15.96 -7.23
N TRP A 120 4.05 15.37 -6.88
CA TRP A 120 4.32 13.95 -7.02
C TRP A 120 4.88 13.36 -5.73
N LEU A 121 4.54 12.10 -5.48
CA LEU A 121 5.13 11.29 -4.43
C LEU A 121 6.41 10.63 -4.97
N SER A 122 7.54 10.97 -4.36
CA SER A 122 8.83 10.33 -4.57
C SER A 122 9.19 9.45 -3.38
N THR A 123 9.86 8.34 -3.66
CA THR A 123 10.36 7.42 -2.63
C THR A 123 11.87 7.29 -2.71
N GLN A 124 12.58 8.29 -3.23
CA GLN A 124 14.05 8.26 -3.30
C GLN A 124 14.68 8.12 -1.91
N VAL A 125 14.10 8.79 -0.90
CA VAL A 125 14.57 8.72 0.49
C VAL A 125 14.16 7.44 1.22
N PHE A 126 13.31 6.60 0.61
CA PHE A 126 12.70 5.48 1.32
C PHE A 126 13.71 4.38 1.64
N GLU A 127 14.66 4.11 0.74
CA GLU A 127 15.70 3.11 0.97
C GLU A 127 16.57 3.48 2.18
N ASP A 128 17.03 4.74 2.25
CA ASP A 128 17.81 5.24 3.39
C ASP A 128 17.04 5.17 4.72
N ILE A 129 15.74 5.45 4.70
CA ILE A 129 14.86 5.32 5.88
C ILE A 129 14.79 3.86 6.34
N VAL A 130 14.65 2.93 5.40
CA VAL A 130 14.58 1.49 5.68
C VAL A 130 15.90 0.97 6.25
N VAL A 131 17.04 1.42 5.72
CA VAL A 131 18.37 1.07 6.27
C VAL A 131 18.53 1.60 7.69
N ARG A 132 18.22 2.87 7.94
CA ARG A 132 18.27 3.45 9.29
C ARG A 132 17.34 2.75 10.27
N TRP A 133 16.19 2.30 9.80
CA TRP A 133 15.27 1.53 10.63
C TRP A 133 15.88 0.18 11.00
N ALA A 134 16.47 -0.53 10.04
CA ALA A 134 17.17 -1.79 10.31
C ALA A 134 18.33 -1.61 11.30
N ASP A 135 19.15 -0.55 11.13
CA ASP A 135 20.25 -0.24 12.04
C ASP A 135 19.74 0.01 13.47
N LYS A 136 18.70 0.84 13.62
CA LYS A 136 18.08 1.12 14.92
C LYS A 136 17.55 -0.14 15.61
N MET A 137 16.97 -1.07 14.85
CA MET A 137 16.49 -2.34 15.40
C MET A 137 17.62 -3.30 15.75
N ALA A 138 18.81 -3.15 15.14
CA ALA A 138 20.00 -3.92 15.50
C ALA A 138 20.67 -3.41 16.80
N GLU A 139 20.40 -2.18 17.23
CA GLU A 139 20.95 -1.56 18.44
C GLU A 139 20.25 -1.97 19.75
N ILE A 140 19.29 -2.92 19.72
CA ILE A 140 18.52 -3.28 20.92
C ILE A 140 19.44 -3.90 21.98
N PRO A 141 19.40 -3.46 23.27
CA PRO A 141 20.47 -3.70 24.22
C PRO A 141 20.70 -5.18 24.58
N ILE A 142 21.98 -5.53 24.72
CA ILE A 142 22.53 -6.83 25.14
C ILE A 142 21.99 -7.31 26.50
N ASP A 143 21.50 -6.38 27.34
CA ASP A 143 21.01 -6.67 28.70
C ASP A 143 19.57 -7.21 28.75
N THR A 144 18.87 -7.28 27.60
CA THR A 144 17.53 -7.87 27.54
C THR A 144 17.64 -9.39 27.54
N THR A 145 16.89 -10.08 28.40
CA THR A 145 16.88 -11.55 28.32
C THR A 145 16.31 -11.98 26.96
N PRO A 146 16.75 -13.13 26.39
CA PRO A 146 16.20 -13.62 25.12
C PRO A 146 14.68 -13.81 25.14
N ALA A 147 14.08 -14.02 26.32
CA ALA A 147 12.64 -14.17 26.49
C ALA A 147 11.89 -12.83 26.40
N GLU A 148 12.33 -11.82 27.16
CA GLU A 148 11.72 -10.48 27.14
C GLU A 148 11.86 -9.84 25.75
N TYR A 149 13.02 -10.01 25.12
CA TYR A 149 13.25 -9.50 23.77
C TYR A 149 12.34 -10.16 22.73
N ARG A 150 12.10 -11.47 22.86
CA ARG A 150 11.18 -12.20 21.99
C ARG A 150 9.74 -11.74 22.14
N GLU A 151 9.31 -11.45 23.37
CA GLU A 151 7.96 -10.93 23.64
C GLU A 151 7.74 -9.58 22.97
N VAL A 152 8.69 -8.65 23.10
CA VAL A 152 8.65 -7.34 22.40
C VAL A 152 8.54 -7.51 20.89
N ILE A 153 9.34 -8.41 20.29
CA ILE A 153 9.28 -8.67 18.84
C ILE A 153 7.91 -9.22 18.42
N LEU A 154 7.34 -10.13 19.21
CA LEU A 154 6.02 -10.70 18.92
C LEU A 154 4.93 -9.63 18.98
N GLU A 155 4.94 -8.78 20.00
CA GLU A 155 4.00 -7.65 20.11
C GLU A 155 4.11 -6.69 18.93
N GLU A 156 5.34 -6.33 18.54
CA GLU A 156 5.63 -5.46 17.41
C GLU A 156 5.17 -6.08 16.08
N SER A 157 5.43 -7.37 15.87
CA SER A 157 4.98 -8.12 14.70
C SER A 157 3.46 -8.21 14.62
N GLU A 158 2.79 -8.52 15.73
CA GLU A 158 1.33 -8.59 15.79
C GLU A 158 0.70 -7.21 15.53
N ARG A 159 1.28 -6.15 16.09
CA ARG A 159 0.84 -4.77 15.83
C ARG A 159 0.94 -4.45 14.34
N PHE A 160 2.11 -4.70 13.73
CA PHE A 160 2.34 -4.47 12.31
C PHE A 160 1.35 -5.25 11.43
N GLN A 161 1.09 -6.51 11.76
CA GLN A 161 0.10 -7.32 11.06
C GLN A 161 -1.31 -6.74 11.13
N LYS A 162 -1.77 -6.33 12.33
CA LYS A 162 -3.10 -5.71 12.51
C LYS A 162 -3.27 -4.44 11.66
N ILE A 163 -2.21 -3.65 11.49
CA ILE A 163 -2.22 -2.46 10.64
C ILE A 163 -2.38 -2.85 9.17
N LEU A 164 -1.63 -3.85 8.70
CA LEU A 164 -1.75 -4.34 7.33
C LEU A 164 -3.15 -4.91 7.06
N GLU A 165 -3.71 -5.67 7.99
CA GLU A 165 -5.09 -6.18 7.91
C GLU A 165 -6.12 -5.05 7.83
N LEU A 166 -5.94 -4.00 8.64
CA LEU A 166 -6.79 -2.80 8.58
C LEU A 166 -6.67 -2.12 7.21
N ILE A 167 -5.45 -1.90 6.69
CA ILE A 167 -5.25 -1.33 5.35
C ILE A 167 -5.94 -2.18 4.28
N GLN A 168 -5.78 -3.50 4.34
CA GLN A 168 -6.44 -4.43 3.42
C GLN A 168 -7.97 -4.27 3.47
N SER A 169 -8.53 -4.20 4.68
CA SER A 169 -9.97 -4.03 4.89
C SER A 169 -10.48 -2.71 4.29
N VAL A 170 -9.72 -1.61 4.44
CA VAL A 170 -10.05 -0.29 3.90
C VAL A 170 -9.94 -0.31 2.37
N VAL A 171 -8.89 -0.88 1.79
CA VAL A 171 -8.73 -0.98 0.33
C VAL A 171 -9.88 -1.78 -0.30
N LEU A 172 -10.30 -2.89 0.32
CA LEU A 172 -11.48 -3.64 -0.14
C LEU A 172 -12.77 -2.86 0.02
N PHE A 173 -12.89 -2.13 1.12
CA PHE A 173 -14.05 -1.26 1.35
C PHE A 173 -14.15 -0.22 0.23
N THR A 174 -13.05 0.47 -0.09
CA THR A 174 -13.05 1.55 -1.08
C THR A 174 -13.21 1.08 -2.51
N ARG A 175 -12.82 -0.17 -2.82
CA ARG A 175 -12.95 -0.75 -4.18
C ARG A 175 -14.39 -0.75 -4.69
N HIS A 176 -15.36 -0.91 -3.80
CA HIS A 176 -16.77 -1.01 -4.16
C HIS A 176 -17.48 0.35 -4.20
N ILE A 177 -16.76 1.44 -3.95
CA ILE A 177 -17.25 2.80 -4.18
C ILE A 177 -17.20 3.02 -5.70
N GLU A 178 -18.32 3.43 -6.30
CA GLU A 178 -18.45 3.66 -7.76
C GLU A 178 -17.32 4.54 -8.30
N ASP A 179 -16.87 5.48 -7.46
CA ASP A 179 -15.67 6.29 -7.64
C ASP A 179 -14.62 5.94 -6.59
N THR A 180 -13.91 4.81 -6.76
CA THR A 180 -12.81 4.43 -5.86
C THR A 180 -11.87 5.63 -5.65
N PRO A 181 -11.73 6.16 -4.42
CA PRO A 181 -11.00 7.41 -4.19
C PRO A 181 -9.51 7.30 -4.52
N LEU A 182 -8.90 6.15 -4.24
CA LEU A 182 -7.53 5.85 -4.62
C LEU A 182 -7.49 5.21 -6.01
N GLY A 183 -6.71 5.81 -6.91
CA GLY A 183 -6.43 5.23 -8.22
C GLY A 183 -5.58 3.94 -8.15
N PRO A 184 -5.44 3.24 -9.27
CA PRO A 184 -4.64 2.03 -9.34
C PRO A 184 -3.16 2.32 -9.06
N GLU A 185 -2.63 3.49 -9.43
CA GLU A 185 -1.26 3.91 -9.14
C GLU A 185 -1.03 4.07 -7.63
N GLN A 186 -1.90 4.79 -6.92
CA GLN A 186 -1.82 4.97 -5.47
C GLN A 186 -1.95 3.62 -4.75
N THR A 187 -2.87 2.77 -5.21
CA THR A 187 -3.04 1.43 -4.64
C THR A 187 -1.79 0.59 -4.85
N LEU A 188 -1.21 0.57 -6.06
CA LEU A 188 0.03 -0.15 -6.35
C LEU A 188 1.19 0.34 -5.47
N ALA A 189 1.26 1.64 -5.23
CA ALA A 189 2.27 2.24 -4.38
C ALA A 189 2.17 1.79 -2.93
N LEU A 190 0.94 1.81 -2.39
CA LEU A 190 0.65 1.34 -1.05
C LEU A 190 1.00 -0.14 -0.93
N MET A 191 0.64 -0.97 -1.92
CA MET A 191 1.01 -2.39 -1.99
C MET A 191 2.52 -2.60 -1.98
N ALA A 192 3.25 -1.85 -2.81
CA ALA A 192 4.70 -1.93 -2.92
C ALA A 192 5.41 -1.53 -1.62
N MET A 193 4.95 -0.45 -1.00
CA MET A 193 5.49 0.02 0.27
C MET A 193 5.21 -0.98 1.40
N GLY A 194 3.97 -1.47 1.52
CA GLY A 194 3.62 -2.49 2.51
C GLY A 194 4.45 -3.76 2.35
N LEU A 195 4.68 -4.23 1.12
CA LEU A 195 5.54 -5.39 0.86
C LEU A 195 7.01 -5.12 1.27
N THR A 196 7.54 -3.95 0.96
CA THR A 196 8.91 -3.57 1.33
C THR A 196 9.09 -3.51 2.85
N LEU A 197 8.16 -2.86 3.55
CA LEU A 197 8.16 -2.79 5.02
C LEU A 197 8.03 -4.17 5.65
N THR A 198 7.15 -5.02 5.11
CA THR A 198 6.99 -6.40 5.59
C THR A 198 8.25 -7.23 5.40
N THR A 199 8.89 -7.13 4.23
CA THR A 199 10.12 -7.85 3.93
C THR A 199 11.29 -7.37 4.80
N THR A 200 11.34 -6.07 5.09
CA THR A 200 12.35 -5.48 5.97
C THR A 200 12.12 -5.94 7.41
N CYS A 201 10.89 -5.82 7.92
CA CYS A 201 10.47 -6.32 9.23
C CYS A 201 10.88 -7.78 9.41
N TRP A 202 10.56 -8.62 8.42
CA TRP A 202 10.96 -10.02 8.42
C TRP A 202 12.48 -10.20 8.46
N THR A 203 13.23 -9.45 7.65
CA THR A 203 14.70 -9.52 7.61
C THR A 203 15.31 -9.18 8.96
N ILE A 204 14.83 -8.11 9.59
CA ILE A 204 15.27 -7.66 10.92
C ILE A 204 15.02 -8.77 11.96
N TYR A 205 13.83 -9.38 11.93
CA TYR A 205 13.46 -10.36 12.96
C TYR A 205 13.75 -11.83 12.61
N ARG A 206 14.31 -12.12 11.42
CA ARG A 206 14.47 -13.48 10.88
C ARG A 206 15.18 -14.44 11.84
N HIS A 207 16.20 -13.93 12.53
CA HIS A 207 17.00 -14.71 13.47
C HIS A 207 16.23 -15.08 14.75
N HIS A 208 15.12 -14.41 15.05
CA HIS A 208 14.29 -14.63 16.23
C HIS A 208 13.14 -15.61 16.01
N PHE A 209 12.84 -15.94 14.75
CA PHE A 209 11.79 -16.88 14.37
C PHE A 209 12.32 -18.21 13.85
N ASP A 210 13.57 -18.59 14.19
CA ASP A 210 14.25 -19.78 13.65
C ASP A 210 14.19 -19.84 12.11
N GLY A 211 14.18 -18.68 11.46
CA GLY A 211 14.03 -18.56 10.00
C GLY A 211 12.64 -18.89 9.44
N ARG A 212 11.62 -19.13 10.27
CA ARG A 212 10.23 -19.35 9.84
C ARG A 212 9.50 -18.03 9.67
N ASN A 213 9.05 -17.74 8.46
CA ASN A 213 8.19 -16.58 8.22
C ASN A 213 6.88 -16.75 9.00
N PRO A 214 6.45 -15.79 9.85
CA PRO A 214 5.11 -15.77 10.38
C PRO A 214 4.13 -15.90 9.20
N GLU A 215 3.28 -16.91 9.22
CA GLU A 215 2.43 -17.32 8.08
C GLU A 215 1.53 -16.18 7.55
N HIS A 216 1.42 -15.08 8.29
CA HIS A 216 0.52 -13.96 8.03
C HIS A 216 1.18 -12.73 7.39
N LEU A 217 2.51 -12.60 7.45
CA LEU A 217 3.22 -11.44 6.87
C LEU A 217 3.16 -11.43 5.33
N SER A 218 2.96 -12.58 4.69
CA SER A 218 2.87 -12.70 3.22
C SER A 218 1.52 -12.28 2.62
N SER A 219 0.55 -11.83 3.42
CA SER A 219 -0.86 -11.69 3.00
C SER A 219 -1.23 -10.35 2.33
N PHE A 220 -0.29 -9.40 2.17
CA PHE A 220 -0.58 -8.06 1.62
C PHE A 220 -0.80 -8.07 0.10
N GLU A 221 -1.89 -8.69 -0.33
CA GLU A 221 -2.19 -8.98 -1.74
C GLU A 221 -3.59 -8.51 -2.18
N VAL A 222 -4.28 -7.82 -1.29
CA VAL A 222 -5.68 -7.41 -1.45
C VAL A 222 -5.87 -6.34 -2.52
N GLY A 223 -4.86 -5.47 -2.72
CA GLY A 223 -4.85 -4.48 -3.80
C GLY A 223 -4.74 -5.07 -5.20
N LYS A 224 -4.41 -6.36 -5.34
CA LYS A 224 -4.31 -7.05 -6.65
C LYS A 224 -5.54 -6.86 -7.52
N SER A 225 -6.71 -6.88 -6.91
CA SER A 225 -7.97 -6.76 -7.66
C SER A 225 -8.17 -5.39 -8.31
N ILE A 226 -7.50 -4.35 -7.79
CA ILE A 226 -7.51 -2.98 -8.31
C ILE A 226 -6.34 -2.78 -9.29
N THR A 227 -5.15 -3.26 -8.94
CA THR A 227 -3.92 -3.08 -9.75
C THR A 227 -3.89 -3.97 -10.99
N ARG A 228 -4.44 -5.18 -10.91
CA ARG A 228 -4.40 -6.16 -12.01
C ARG A 228 -5.09 -5.66 -13.28
N PRO A 229 -6.35 -5.16 -13.28
CA PRO A 229 -6.98 -4.67 -14.50
C PRO A 229 -6.17 -3.57 -15.18
N TYR A 230 -5.59 -2.67 -14.39
CA TYR A 230 -4.73 -1.58 -14.87
C TYR A 230 -3.47 -2.11 -15.57
N LEU A 231 -2.74 -3.03 -14.94
CA LEU A 231 -1.51 -3.61 -15.49
C LEU A 231 -1.80 -4.53 -16.70
N GLU A 232 -2.91 -5.27 -16.65
CA GLU A 232 -3.37 -6.10 -17.74
C GLU A 232 -3.72 -5.27 -18.98
N ASP A 233 -4.47 -4.17 -18.81
CA ASP A 233 -4.78 -3.25 -19.90
C ASP A 233 -3.51 -2.66 -20.53
N HIS A 234 -2.55 -2.24 -19.70
CA HIS A 234 -1.26 -1.76 -20.20
C HIS A 234 -0.53 -2.82 -21.03
N MET A 235 -0.38 -4.04 -20.49
CA MET A 235 0.28 -5.13 -21.22
C MET A 235 -0.41 -5.46 -22.54
N ARG A 236 -1.75 -5.41 -22.59
CA ARG A 236 -2.53 -5.57 -23.83
C ARG A 236 -2.21 -4.48 -24.83
N ARG A 237 -2.16 -3.20 -24.41
CA ARG A 237 -1.76 -2.07 -25.26
C ARG A 237 -0.34 -2.20 -25.81
N MET A 238 0.54 -2.84 -25.04
CA MET A 238 1.90 -3.18 -25.46
C MET A 238 1.99 -4.45 -26.32
N ASN A 239 0.87 -5.02 -26.78
CA ASN A 239 0.81 -6.22 -27.63
C ASN A 239 1.37 -7.50 -26.96
N TRP A 240 1.24 -7.62 -25.64
CA TRP A 240 1.52 -8.89 -24.97
C TRP A 240 0.53 -9.98 -25.39
N CYS A 241 1.01 -11.22 -25.47
CA CYS A 241 0.14 -12.37 -25.72
C CYS A 241 -0.84 -12.57 -24.55
N PRO A 242 -2.16 -12.74 -24.79
CA PRO A 242 -3.12 -12.99 -23.72
C PRO A 242 -2.77 -14.18 -22.81
N SER A 243 -2.14 -15.23 -23.37
CA SER A 243 -1.71 -16.39 -22.57
C SER A 243 -0.58 -16.05 -21.60
N ASP A 244 0.34 -15.15 -21.98
CA ASP A 244 1.42 -14.71 -21.10
C ASP A 244 0.88 -13.81 -19.99
N ILE A 245 -0.02 -12.89 -20.34
CA ILE A 245 -0.72 -12.04 -19.37
C ILE A 245 -1.44 -12.91 -18.33
N LEU A 246 -2.26 -13.87 -18.78
CA LEU A 246 -3.00 -14.75 -17.87
C LEU A 246 -2.08 -15.51 -16.91
N ARG A 247 -0.96 -16.04 -17.43
CA ARG A 247 0.03 -16.76 -16.62
C ARG A 247 0.68 -15.86 -15.56
N ILE A 248 1.10 -14.65 -15.94
CA ILE A 248 1.72 -13.70 -15.02
C ILE A 248 0.72 -13.25 -13.96
N MET A 249 -0.49 -12.85 -14.38
CA MET A 249 -1.51 -12.27 -13.50
C MET A 249 -2.15 -13.28 -12.53
N ALA A 250 -2.05 -14.59 -12.81
CA ALA A 250 -2.65 -15.63 -11.97
C ALA A 250 -1.86 -15.89 -10.67
N THR A 251 -0.54 -15.75 -10.70
CA THR A 251 0.34 -16.23 -9.60
C THR A 251 1.24 -15.14 -9.01
N SER A 252 1.39 -14.00 -9.68
CA SER A 252 2.32 -12.95 -9.28
C SER A 252 1.73 -12.02 -8.21
N SER A 253 2.57 -11.34 -7.43
CA SER A 253 2.18 -10.18 -6.61
C SER A 253 2.00 -8.92 -7.46
N SER A 254 1.38 -7.86 -6.93
CA SER A 254 1.24 -6.59 -7.68
C SER A 254 2.58 -6.01 -8.11
N THR A 255 3.61 -6.10 -7.27
CA THR A 255 4.98 -5.65 -7.57
C THR A 255 5.64 -6.47 -8.68
N VAL A 256 5.42 -7.79 -8.69
CA VAL A 256 5.93 -8.66 -9.76
C VAL A 256 5.19 -8.39 -11.07
N MET A 257 3.86 -8.21 -11.02
CA MET A 257 3.08 -7.79 -12.19
C MET A 257 3.58 -6.45 -12.75
N TRP A 258 3.91 -5.48 -11.89
CA TRP A 258 4.48 -4.20 -12.29
C TRP A 258 5.81 -4.37 -13.05
N TYR A 259 6.71 -5.20 -12.53
CA TYR A 259 7.99 -5.49 -13.19
C TYR A 259 7.77 -6.10 -14.58
N TYR A 260 6.88 -7.09 -14.71
CA TYR A 260 6.56 -7.68 -16.01
C TYR A 260 5.89 -6.68 -16.96
N ALA A 261 4.99 -5.84 -16.47
CA ALA A 261 4.35 -4.80 -17.28
C ALA A 261 5.36 -3.78 -17.84
N ASN A 262 6.51 -3.61 -17.17
CA ASN A 262 7.62 -2.78 -17.63
C ASN A 262 8.57 -3.47 -18.63
N LEU A 263 8.45 -4.77 -18.87
CA LEU A 263 9.27 -5.46 -19.86
C LEU A 263 8.76 -5.22 -21.27
N GLN A 264 9.70 -5.27 -22.23
CA GLN A 264 9.32 -5.40 -23.63
C GLN A 264 8.63 -6.75 -23.87
N PRO A 265 7.57 -6.79 -24.71
CA PRO A 265 6.90 -8.04 -25.03
C PRO A 265 7.90 -9.03 -25.65
N PRO A 266 7.88 -10.33 -25.29
CA PRO A 266 8.83 -11.33 -25.80
C PRO A 266 8.86 -11.52 -27.33
N ARG A 267 7.95 -10.88 -28.07
CA ARG A 267 7.84 -10.96 -29.55
C ARG A 267 7.77 -9.60 -30.24
N ALA A 268 8.17 -8.50 -29.58
CA ALA A 268 8.11 -7.16 -30.17
C ALA A 268 8.77 -7.07 -31.56
N ASP A 269 9.89 -7.77 -31.75
CA ASP A 269 10.70 -7.68 -32.98
C ASP A 269 10.17 -8.52 -34.15
N LYS A 270 9.25 -9.46 -33.91
CA LYS A 270 8.73 -10.35 -34.97
C LYS A 270 7.58 -9.75 -35.79
N ASN A 271 7.07 -8.58 -35.40
CA ASN A 271 6.01 -7.87 -36.13
C ASN A 271 6.53 -6.78 -37.08
N GLN A 272 7.85 -6.58 -37.20
CA GLN A 272 8.46 -5.63 -38.16
C GLN A 272 8.77 -6.24 -39.54
N GLY A 273 8.19 -7.39 -39.88
CA GLY A 273 8.51 -8.14 -41.09
C GLY A 273 7.27 -8.61 -41.84
N VAL A 274 6.35 -7.72 -42.19
CA VAL A 274 5.40 -7.94 -43.29
C VAL A 274 5.27 -6.63 -44.07
N HIS A 275 6.14 -6.48 -45.07
CA HIS A 275 5.96 -5.60 -46.22
C HIS A 275 5.85 -6.47 -47.47
#